data_AF-A0A4U9HN81-F1
#
_entry.id   AF-A0A4U9HN81-F1
#
_cell.length_a   1.000
_cell.length_b   1.000
_cell.length_c   1.000
_cell.angle_alpha   90.00
_cell.angle_beta   90.00
_cell.angle_gamma   90.00
#
_symmetry.space_group_name_H-M   'P 1'
#
loop_
_entity.id
_entity.type
_entity.pdbx_description
1 polymer ?
#
loop_
_entity_poly.entity_id
_entity_poly.type
_entity_poly.pdbx_seq_one_letter_code
_entity_poly.pdbx_strand_id
1 'polypeptide(L)' 'MSVKLIAVDMDGTFLDDAKQYNRARFLRQYAQMKEQGIRFVVASGTSTTS' A
#
# COMPACT_ATOMS: atom_id res chain seq x y z
N MET A 1 -19.09 0.22 -9.47
CA MET A 1 -17.69 0.42 -9.89
C MET A 1 -16.81 -0.43 -8.99
N SER A 2 -15.86 -1.20 -9.54
CA SER A 2 -14.88 -1.94 -8.75
C SER A 2 -13.56 -1.17 -8.68
N VAL A 3 -12.97 -1.08 -7.48
CA VAL A 3 -11.62 -0.54 -7.29
C VAL A 3 -10.63 -1.54 -7.91
N LYS A 4 -9.69 -1.05 -8.73
CA LYS A 4 -8.67 -1.87 -9.40
C LYS A 4 -7.24 -1.53 -8.99
N LEU A 5 -7.07 -0.40 -8.31
CA LEU A 5 -5.77 0.15 -7.91
C LEU A 5 -5.95 0.97 -6.64
N ILE A 6 -5.06 0.77 -5.68
CA ILE A 6 -4.90 1.60 -4.48
C ILE A 6 -3.47 2.15 -4.51
N ALA A 7 -3.34 3.47 -4.59
CA ALA A 7 -2.06 4.16 -4.54
C ALA A 7 -1.92 4.86 -3.19
N VAL A 8 -0.78 4.69 -2.51
CA VAL A 8 -0.51 5.32 -1.20
C VAL A 8 0.80 6.11 -1.24
N ASP A 9 0.82 7.26 -0.58
CA ASP A 9 2.06 7.96 -0.24
C ASP A 9 2.70 7.31 1.00
N MET A 10 4.03 7.37 1.13
CA MET A 10 4.78 6.69 2.17
C MET A 10 4.85 7.50 3.46
N ASP A 11 5.57 8.62 3.44
CA ASP A 11 5.87 9.40 4.63
C ASP A 11 4.63 10.21 5.06
N GLY A 12 4.21 10.04 6.31
CA GLY A 12 3.05 10.75 6.87
C GLY A 12 1.68 10.27 6.39
N THR A 13 1.62 9.23 5.54
CA THR A 13 0.35 8.58 5.12
C THR A 13 0.34 7.09 5.44
N PHE A 14 1.22 6.30 4.82
CA PHE A 14 1.29 4.86 5.08
C PHE A 14 2.17 4.52 6.29
N LEU A 15 3.23 5.30 6.47
CA LEU A 15 4.14 5.23 7.60
C LEU A 15 3.75 6.26 8.65
N ASP A 16 3.84 5.88 9.92
CA ASP A 16 3.77 6.81 11.04
C ASP A 16 5.05 7.67 11.15
N ASP A 17 5.09 8.58 12.13
CA ASP A 17 6.23 9.46 12.38
C ASP A 17 7.54 8.70 12.67
N ALA A 18 7.43 7.46 13.16
CA ALA A 18 8.57 6.57 13.41
C ALA A 18 8.96 5.73 12.17
N LYS A 19 8.35 6.01 11.01
CA LYS A 19 8.49 5.28 9.75
C LYS A 19 8.02 3.83 9.83
N GLN A 20 7.03 3.55 10.67
CA GLN A 20 6.49 2.22 10.90
C GLN A 20 5.05 2.11 10.40
N TYR A 21 4.61 0.88 10.18
CA TYR A 21 3.23 0.54 9.89
C TYR A 21 2.91 -0.82 10.49
N ASN A 22 1.63 -1.10 10.72
CA ASN A 22 1.22 -2.40 11.23
C ASN A 22 1.30 -3.47 10.13
N ARG A 23 2.42 -4.17 10.09
CA ARG A 23 2.70 -5.21 9.08
C ARG A 23 1.71 -6.36 9.09
N ALA A 24 1.32 -6.85 10.28
CA ALA A 24 0.37 -7.96 10.39
C ALA A 24 -1.00 -7.58 9.83
N ARG A 25 -1.47 -6.37 10.13
CA ARG A 25 -2.72 -5.83 9.59
C ARG A 25 -2.62 -5.60 8.09
N PHE A 26 -1.50 -5.04 7.60
CA PHE A 26 -1.29 -4.81 6.17
C PHE A 26 -1.32 -6.12 5.37
N LEU A 27 -0.61 -7.16 5.82
CA LEU A 27 -0.56 -8.45 5.11
C LEU A 27 -1.94 -9.10 4.94
N ARG A 28 -2.80 -9.02 5.95
CA ARG A 28 -4.19 -9.51 5.86
C ARG A 28 -5.00 -8.76 4.81
N GLN A 29 -4.90 -7.43 4.80
CA GLN A 29 -5.58 -6.59 3.81
C GLN A 29 -5.01 -6.83 2.41
N TYR A 30 -3.69 -7.00 2.28
CA TYR A 30 -3.02 -7.24 1.01
C TYR A 30 -3.39 -8.59 0.40
N ALA A 31 -3.56 -9.63 1.21
CA ALA A 31 -4.08 -10.92 0.74
C ALA A 31 -5.48 -10.76 0.11
N GLN A 32 -6.39 -10.05 0.79
CA GLN A 32 -7.73 -9.76 0.27
C GLN A 32 -7.69 -8.92 -1.01
N MET A 33 -6.80 -7.93 -1.08
CA MET A 33 -6.59 -7.14 -2.29
C MET A 33 -6.15 -8.02 -3.47
N LYS A 34 -5.21 -8.94 -3.25
CA LYS A 34 -4.77 -9.88 -4.31
C LYS A 34 -5.89 -10.78 -4.79
N GLU A 35 -6.67 -11.35 -3.88
CA GLU A 35 -7.83 -12.20 -4.21
C GLU A 35 -8.86 -11.44 -5.06
N GLN A 36 -9.02 -10.14 -4.82
CA GLN A 36 -9.92 -9.26 -5.57
C GLN A 36 -9.29 -8.67 -6.83
N GLY A 37 -8.03 -9.00 -7.16
CA GLY A 37 -7.31 -8.44 -8.30
C GLY A 37 -7.00 -6.94 -8.18
N ILE A 38 -6.99 -6.42 -6.95
CA ILE A 38 -6.67 -5.03 -6.64
C ILE A 38 -5.16 -4.89 -6.55
N ARG A 39 -4.60 -3.99 -7.35
CA ARG A 39 -3.17 -3.65 -7.30
C ARG A 39 -2.92 -2.62 -6.21
N PHE A 40 -1.94 -2.89 -5.35
CA PHE A 40 -1.47 -1.93 -4.35
C PHE A 40 -0.15 -1.34 -4.84
N VAL A 41 -0.09 -0.02 -5.00
CA VAL A 41 1.10 0.70 -5.47
C VAL A 41 1.51 1.76 -4.46
N VAL A 42 2.82 1.91 -4.30
CA VAL A 42 3.41 2.94 -3.44
C VAL A 42 3.82 4.10 -4.34
N ALA A 43 3.17 5.25 -4.16
CA ALA A 43 3.49 6.50 -4.82
C ALA A 43 4.49 7.27 -3.94
N SER A 44 5.74 6.81 -3.89
CA SER A 44 6.83 7.63 -3.34
C SER A 44 7.34 8.56 -4.44
N GLY A 45 7.76 9.77 -4.09
CA GLY A 45 8.38 10.74 -5.01
C GLY A 45 9.68 10.27 -5.68
N THR A 46 10.13 9.04 -5.43
CA THR A 46 11.31 8.44 -6.08
C THR A 46 10.86 7.31 -6.99
N SER A 47 10.81 7.59 -8.30
CA SER A 47 10.59 6.61 -9.36
C SER A 47 11.76 5.65 -9.47
N THR A 48 11.81 4.63 -8.63
CA THR A 48 12.67 3.47 -8.88
C THR A 48 11.89 2.20 -8.54
N THR A 49 11.06 1.81 -9.50
CA THR A 49 10.49 0.47 -9.63
C THR A 49 11.62 -0.54 -9.82
N SER A 50 11.62 -1.60 -9.02
CA SER A 50 12.12 -2.94 -9.40
C SER A 50 11.10 -3.96 -8.94
#